data_AF-A0A536TIC0-F1
#
_entry.id   AF-A0A536TIC0-F1
#
_cell.length_a   1.000
_cell.length_b   1.000
_cell.length_c   1.000
_cell.angle_alpha   90.00
_cell.angle_beta   90.00
_cell.angle_gamma   90.00
#
_symmetry.space_group_name_H-M   'P 1'
#
loop_
_entity.id
_entity.type
_entity.pdbx_description
1 polymer ?
#
loop_
_entity_poly.entity_id
_entity_poly.type
_entity_poly.pdbx_seq_one_letter_code
_entity_poly.pdbx_strand_id
1 'polypeptide(L)'
;MAEEAAHDATSYIQHHLTFHAEPVRESGGFWILHYDTIITSLILGVLAFGFLWLVTRKATTGVPSKTQAFVELAIDFVNGQVRSLFHHDYRVVAPIALTVFVWVLFMNMMDLLPVDIMAWIYQDIFHQHAWRGVSTADVNTTFALSLSVFGLMIFYS
;
A
#
# COMPACT_ATOMS: atom_id res chain seq x y z
N MET A 1 22.77 38.27 -12.76
CA MET A 1 23.07 37.55 -11.51
C MET A 1 22.28 36.25 -11.57
N ALA A 2 22.85 35.30 -12.30
CA ALA A 2 22.40 33.91 -12.40
C ALA A 2 23.48 33.08 -11.70
N GLU A 3 23.09 31.95 -11.12
CA GLU A 3 23.89 31.04 -10.25
C GLU A 3 23.89 31.37 -8.75
N GLU A 4 22.81 31.03 -8.04
CA GLU A 4 22.89 30.47 -6.67
C GLU A 4 21.57 29.83 -6.17
N ALA A 5 20.75 29.24 -7.05
CA ALA A 5 19.67 28.35 -6.63
C ALA A 5 20.23 26.94 -6.38
N ALA A 6 21.25 26.85 -5.51
CA ALA A 6 21.69 25.57 -4.99
C ALA A 6 20.58 25.07 -4.07
N HIS A 7 19.89 24.01 -4.49
CA HIS A 7 18.97 23.25 -3.67
C HIS A 7 19.71 22.81 -2.40
N ASP A 8 19.47 23.50 -1.29
CA ASP A 8 19.94 23.09 0.03
C ASP A 8 19.41 21.68 0.32
N ALA A 9 20.30 20.77 0.69
CA ALA A 9 19.97 19.35 0.92
C ALA A 9 18.84 19.19 1.94
N THR A 10 18.75 20.11 2.91
CA THR A 10 17.67 20.13 3.90
C THR A 10 16.31 20.44 3.26
N SER A 11 16.23 21.45 2.38
CA SER A 11 15.01 21.79 1.64
C SER A 11 14.55 20.64 0.73
N TYR A 12 15.50 19.98 0.07
CA TYR A 12 15.23 18.78 -0.74
C TYR A 12 14.60 17.67 0.11
N ILE A 13 15.24 17.31 1.24
CA ILE A 13 14.73 16.27 2.14
C ILE A 13 13.33 16.62 2.65
N GLN A 14 13.11 17.87 3.08
CA GLN A 14 11.79 18.31 3.57
C GLN A 14 10.71 18.21 2.50
N HIS A 15 11.02 18.58 1.26
CA HIS A 15 10.08 18.48 0.15
C HIS A 15 9.65 17.03 -0.11
N HIS A 16 10.59 16.08 -0.09
CA HIS A 16 10.29 14.66 -0.29
C HIS A 16 9.61 13.96 0.90
N LEU A 17 9.65 14.56 2.09
CA LEU A 17 8.98 14.04 3.28
C LEU A 17 7.54 14.55 3.45
N THR A 18 7.15 15.57 2.68
CA THR A 18 5.85 16.22 2.80
C THR A 18 4.76 15.44 2.05
N PHE A 19 3.64 15.19 2.71
CA PHE A 19 2.46 14.55 2.11
C PHE A 19 1.54 15.57 1.43
N HIS A 20 0.77 15.13 0.44
CA HIS A 20 -0.31 15.92 -0.17
C HIS A 20 -1.52 16.02 0.75
N ALA A 21 -1.40 16.85 1.78
CA ALA A 21 -2.38 16.99 2.85
C ALA A 21 -3.17 18.30 2.70
N GLU A 22 -4.47 18.22 2.40
CA GLU A 22 -5.33 19.41 2.35
C GLU A 22 -6.45 19.34 3.41
N PRO A 23 -6.79 20.47 4.05
CA PRO A 23 -7.88 20.54 5.00
C PRO A 23 -9.23 20.44 4.29
N VAL A 24 -10.14 19.60 4.80
CA VAL A 24 -11.50 19.44 4.26
C VAL A 24 -12.40 20.63 4.61
N ARG A 25 -12.03 21.40 5.64
CA ARG A 25 -12.73 22.61 6.10
C ARG A 25 -11.74 23.74 6.30
N GLU A 26 -12.19 24.98 6.06
CA GLU A 26 -11.39 26.21 6.20
C GLU A 26 -10.73 26.36 7.57
N SER A 27 -11.37 25.84 8.62
CA SER A 27 -10.76 25.68 9.95
C SER A 27 -9.88 24.43 9.97
N GLY A 28 -8.62 24.57 9.56
CA GLY A 28 -7.62 23.50 9.70
C GLY A 28 -7.62 22.89 11.10
N GLY A 29 -7.43 21.57 11.19
CA GLY A 29 -7.56 20.78 12.41
C GLY A 29 -7.43 19.28 12.12
N PHE A 30 -8.10 18.42 12.90
CA PHE A 30 -8.11 16.96 12.67
C PHE A 30 -8.57 16.54 11.25
N TRP A 31 -9.39 17.37 10.59
CA TRP A 31 -9.97 17.10 9.28
C TRP A 31 -9.02 17.48 8.12
N ILE A 32 -7.82 16.90 8.11
CA ILE A 32 -6.85 17.02 7.03
C ILE A 32 -6.75 15.65 6.34
N LEU A 33 -6.97 15.62 5.03
CA LEU A 33 -6.88 14.39 4.24
C LEU A 33 -5.57 14.33 3.48
N HIS A 34 -4.88 13.20 3.61
CA HIS A 34 -3.67 12.89 2.89
C HIS A 34 -4.04 12.19 1.59
N TYR A 35 -4.25 12.98 0.53
CA TYR A 35 -4.76 12.48 -0.74
C TYR A 35 -3.80 11.52 -1.41
N ASP A 36 -2.50 11.78 -1.34
CA ASP A 36 -1.46 10.90 -1.86
C ASP A 36 -1.55 9.50 -1.25
N THR A 37 -1.76 9.42 0.05
CA THR A 37 -1.88 8.19 0.81
C THR A 37 -3.16 7.43 0.44
N ILE A 38 -4.30 8.11 0.41
CA ILE A 38 -5.60 7.50 0.09
C ILE A 38 -5.63 7.00 -1.35
N ILE A 39 -5.22 7.84 -2.30
CA ILE A 39 -5.28 7.50 -3.73
C ILE A 39 -4.26 6.39 -4.04
N THR A 40 -3.03 6.49 -3.53
CA THR A 40 -2.01 5.48 -3.80
C THR A 40 -2.38 4.14 -3.18
N SER A 41 -2.89 4.09 -1.95
CA SER A 41 -3.31 2.84 -1.32
C SER A 41 -4.47 2.18 -2.07
N LEU A 42 -5.43 2.97 -2.57
CA LEU A 42 -6.54 2.48 -3.39
C LEU A 42 -6.06 1.92 -4.74
N ILE A 43 -5.21 2.66 -5.45
CA ILE A 43 -4.63 2.21 -6.74
C ILE A 43 -3.87 0.91 -6.54
N LEU A 44 -3.01 0.84 -5.53
CA LEU A 44 -2.25 -0.38 -5.22
C LEU A 44 -3.15 -1.54 -4.80
N GLY A 45 -4.23 -1.28 -4.09
CA GLY A 45 -5.24 -2.29 -3.78
C GLY A 45 -5.86 -2.85 -5.06
N VAL A 46 -6.34 -1.98 -5.96
CA VAL A 46 -6.92 -2.40 -7.25
C VAL A 46 -5.89 -3.16 -8.09
N LEU A 47 -4.64 -2.71 -8.14
CA LEU A 47 -3.57 -3.39 -8.87
C LEU A 47 -3.25 -4.77 -8.28
N ALA A 48 -3.11 -4.87 -6.96
CA ALA A 48 -2.79 -6.10 -6.26
C ALA A 48 -3.92 -7.14 -6.41
N PHE A 49 -5.16 -6.77 -6.09
CA PHE A 49 -6.31 -7.68 -6.22
C PHE A 49 -6.66 -7.95 -7.68
N GLY A 50 -6.49 -6.97 -8.57
CA GLY A 50 -6.61 -7.15 -10.01
C GLY A 50 -5.59 -8.14 -10.55
N PHE A 51 -4.34 -8.06 -10.11
CA PHE A 51 -3.28 -9.03 -10.46
C PHE A 51 -3.63 -10.44 -9.97
N LEU A 52 -4.01 -10.59 -8.69
CA LEU A 52 -4.46 -11.88 -8.14
C LEU A 52 -5.64 -12.43 -8.94
N TRP A 53 -6.63 -11.61 -9.26
CA TRP A 53 -7.82 -12.01 -10.03
C TRP A 53 -7.46 -12.46 -11.46
N LEU A 54 -6.58 -11.73 -12.15
CA LEU A 54 -6.13 -12.08 -13.50
C LEU A 54 -5.38 -13.41 -13.54
N VAL A 55 -4.57 -13.70 -12.53
CA VAL A 55 -3.83 -14.97 -12.43
C VAL A 55 -4.76 -16.12 -12.04
N THR A 56 -5.58 -15.94 -11.00
CA THR A 56 -6.49 -16.98 -10.50
C THR A 56 -7.58 -17.36 -11.50
N ARG A 57 -8.08 -16.42 -12.32
CA ARG A 57 -9.05 -16.72 -13.38
C ARG A 57 -8.50 -17.64 -14.48
N LYS A 58 -7.19 -17.65 -14.68
CA LYS A 58 -6.49 -18.50 -15.66
C LYS A 58 -5.85 -19.73 -15.02
N ALA A 59 -6.08 -19.98 -13.74
CA ALA A 59 -5.48 -21.08 -13.02
C ALA A 59 -5.98 -22.42 -13.57
N THR A 60 -5.04 -23.31 -13.87
CA THR A 60 -5.32 -24.67 -14.35
C THR A 60 -4.93 -25.69 -13.29
N THR A 61 -5.68 -26.79 -13.18
CA THR A 61 -5.42 -27.88 -12.23
C THR A 61 -4.28 -28.84 -12.65
N GLY A 62 -3.72 -28.65 -13.85
CA GLY A 62 -2.59 -29.41 -14.37
C GLY A 62 -1.24 -28.83 -13.94
N VAL A 63 -0.29 -28.76 -14.87
CA VAL A 63 1.02 -28.12 -14.60
C VAL A 63 0.85 -26.60 -14.59
N PRO A 64 1.11 -25.90 -13.46
CA PRO A 64 0.91 -24.47 -13.37
C PRO A 64 1.93 -23.71 -14.23
N SER A 65 1.49 -22.59 -14.81
CA SER A 65 2.41 -21.62 -15.43
C SER A 65 3.29 -20.95 -14.37
N LYS A 66 4.44 -20.36 -14.75
CA LYS A 66 5.37 -19.74 -13.80
C LYS A 66 4.70 -18.68 -12.90
N THR A 67 3.80 -17.87 -13.46
CA THR A 67 3.08 -16.82 -12.72
C THR A 67 1.99 -17.39 -11.83
N GLN A 68 1.29 -18.43 -12.27
CA GLN A 68 0.34 -19.16 -11.44
C GLN A 68 1.05 -19.79 -10.23
N ALA A 69 2.17 -20.49 -10.46
CA ALA A 69 2.94 -21.13 -9.41
C ALA A 69 3.44 -20.13 -8.36
N PHE A 70 3.85 -18.92 -8.77
CA PHE A 70 4.24 -17.86 -7.84
C PHE A 70 3.07 -17.39 -6.96
N VAL A 71 1.88 -17.18 -7.54
CA VAL A 71 0.69 -16.77 -6.79
C VAL A 71 0.20 -17.88 -5.87
N GLU A 72 0.21 -19.13 -6.32
CA GLU A 72 -0.13 -20.30 -5.49
C GLU A 72 0.82 -20.42 -4.29
N LEU A 73 2.13 -20.28 -4.52
CA LEU A 73 3.12 -20.29 -3.44
C LEU A 73 2.84 -19.20 -2.40
N ALA A 74 2.49 -17.98 -2.84
CA ALA A 74 2.16 -16.89 -1.93
C ALA A 74 0.88 -17.17 -1.12
N ILE A 75 -0.16 -17.71 -1.77
CA ILE A 75 -1.43 -18.07 -1.11
C ILE A 75 -1.20 -19.21 -0.11
N ASP A 76 -0.46 -20.24 -0.49
CA ASP A 76 -0.15 -21.37 0.39
C ASP A 76 0.73 -20.97 1.56
N PHE A 77 1.69 -20.06 1.35
CA PHE A 77 2.47 -19.46 2.43
C PHE A 77 1.57 -18.81 3.48
N VAL A 78 0.66 -17.92 3.07
CA VAL A 78 -0.28 -17.26 4.00
C VAL A 78 -1.21 -18.26 4.67
N ASN A 79 -1.78 -19.19 3.91
CA ASN A 79 -2.66 -20.22 4.46
C ASN A 79 -1.93 -21.12 5.48
N GLY A 80 -0.65 -21.42 5.24
CA GLY A 80 0.19 -22.17 6.18
C GLY A 80 0.38 -21.42 7.49
N GLN A 81 0.67 -20.11 7.43
CA GLN A 81 0.77 -19.26 8.63
C GLN A 81 -0.55 -19.26 9.42
N VAL A 82 -1.68 -19.03 8.76
CA VAL A 82 -3.00 -19.01 9.42
C VAL A 82 -3.32 -20.36 10.07
N ARG A 83 -3.09 -21.47 9.37
CA ARG A 83 -3.31 -22.83 9.92
C ARG A 83 -2.44 -23.14 11.14
N SER A 84 -1.21 -22.62 11.20
CA SER A 84 -0.33 -22.84 12.34
C SER A 84 -0.77 -22.10 13.61
N LEU A 85 -1.49 -20.98 13.44
CA LEU A 85 -1.96 -20.13 14.53
C LEU A 85 -3.39 -20.47 14.97
N PHE A 86 -4.26 -20.81 14.02
CA PHE A 86 -5.68 -21.07 14.26
C PHE A 86 -6.01 -22.55 14.10
N HIS A 87 -6.44 -23.18 15.19
CA HIS A 87 -6.80 -24.60 15.25
C HIS A 87 -8.32 -24.85 15.06
N HIS A 88 -9.14 -23.80 15.07
CA HIS A 88 -10.59 -23.80 14.81
C HIS A 88 -10.92 -23.19 13.44
N ASP A 89 -12.21 -23.06 13.08
CA ASP A 89 -12.64 -22.54 11.77
C ASP A 89 -12.01 -21.17 11.43
N TYR A 90 -11.05 -21.18 10.50
CA TYR A 90 -10.30 -20.01 10.04
C TYR A 90 -10.76 -19.54 8.65
N ARG A 91 -11.92 -20.01 8.15
CA ARG A 91 -12.40 -19.70 6.79
C ARG A 91 -12.53 -18.20 6.51
N VAL A 92 -12.79 -17.40 7.54
CA VAL A 92 -12.85 -15.93 7.44
C VAL A 92 -11.48 -15.27 7.64
N VAL A 93 -10.63 -15.83 8.51
CA VAL A 93 -9.31 -15.27 8.83
C VAL A 93 -8.33 -15.42 7.66
N ALA A 94 -8.35 -16.56 6.97
CA ALA A 94 -7.46 -16.82 5.83
C ALA A 94 -7.54 -15.76 4.71
N PRO A 95 -8.72 -15.43 4.14
CA PRO A 95 -8.81 -14.40 3.10
C PRO A 95 -8.47 -13.00 3.61
N ILE A 96 -8.79 -12.67 4.86
CA ILE A 96 -8.42 -11.37 5.46
C ILE A 96 -6.90 -11.27 5.61
N ALA A 97 -6.24 -12.32 6.12
CA ALA A 97 -4.79 -12.37 6.24
C ALA A 97 -4.09 -12.24 4.88
N LEU A 98 -4.62 -12.91 3.85
CA LEU A 98 -4.13 -12.78 2.48
C LEU A 98 -4.27 -11.34 1.96
N THR A 99 -5.41 -10.71 2.20
CA THR A 99 -5.69 -9.32 1.81
C THR A 99 -4.68 -8.37 2.45
N VAL A 100 -4.52 -8.45 3.78
CA VAL A 100 -3.57 -7.58 4.51
C VAL A 100 -2.14 -7.84 4.05
N PHE A 101 -1.74 -9.11 3.92
CA PHE A 101 -0.39 -9.48 3.48
C PHE A 101 -0.05 -8.91 2.10
N VAL A 102 -0.88 -9.21 1.09
CA VAL A 102 -0.60 -8.77 -0.29
C VAL A 102 -0.68 -7.25 -0.40
N TRP A 103 -1.67 -6.62 0.24
CA TRP A 103 -1.84 -5.18 0.12
C TRP A 103 -0.69 -4.41 0.79
N VAL A 104 -0.28 -4.81 2.00
CA VAL A 104 0.88 -4.22 2.69
C VAL A 104 2.18 -4.50 1.94
N LEU A 105 2.34 -5.70 1.38
CA LEU A 105 3.49 -6.01 0.54
C LEU A 105 3.59 -5.04 -0.65
N PHE A 106 2.50 -4.82 -1.39
CA PHE A 106 2.50 -3.89 -2.52
C PHE A 106 2.74 -2.44 -2.11
N MET A 107 2.15 -1.98 -0.99
CA MET A 107 2.41 -0.65 -0.45
C MET A 107 3.89 -0.46 -0.06
N ASN A 108 4.51 -1.48 0.53
CA ASN A 108 5.94 -1.43 0.88
C ASN A 108 6.85 -1.59 -0.35
N MET A 109 6.42 -2.33 -1.38
CA MET A 109 7.19 -2.47 -2.62
C MET A 109 7.35 -1.15 -3.37
N MET A 110 6.48 -0.16 -3.15
CA MET A 110 6.66 1.20 -3.69
C MET A 110 7.94 1.87 -3.18
N ASP A 111 8.40 1.51 -1.98
CA ASP A 111 9.63 2.06 -1.38
C ASP A 111 10.90 1.54 -2.07
N LEU A 112 10.80 0.42 -2.80
CA LEU A 112 11.91 -0.11 -3.59
C LEU A 112 12.10 0.64 -4.92
N LEU A 113 11.12 1.43 -5.33
CA LEU A 113 11.20 2.20 -6.57
C LEU A 113 12.10 3.42 -6.38
N PRO A 114 12.97 3.76 -7.36
CA PRO A 114 13.80 4.96 -7.25
C PRO A 114 12.95 6.22 -7.09
N VAL A 115 13.11 6.91 -5.95
CA VAL A 115 12.29 8.06 -5.56
C VAL A 115 12.34 9.18 -6.59
N ASP A 116 13.49 9.43 -7.20
CA ASP A 116 13.67 10.51 -8.18
C ASP A 116 12.88 10.25 -9.47
N ILE A 117 12.82 8.99 -9.93
CA ILE A 117 12.04 8.59 -11.10
C ILE A 117 10.55 8.73 -10.81
N MET A 118 10.13 8.33 -9.60
CA MET A 118 8.73 8.44 -9.19
C MET A 118 8.33 9.90 -9.03
N ALA A 119 9.18 10.74 -8.44
CA ALA A 119 8.96 12.19 -8.33
C ALA A 119 8.83 12.83 -9.71
N TRP A 120 9.69 12.47 -10.67
CA TRP A 120 9.57 12.91 -12.06
C TRP A 120 8.22 12.53 -12.67
N ILE A 121 7.76 11.28 -12.48
CA ILE A 121 6.43 10.85 -12.95
C ILE A 121 5.31 11.68 -12.30
N TYR A 122 5.36 11.90 -10.99
CA TYR A 122 4.31 12.65 -10.29
C TYR A 122 4.28 14.12 -10.72
N GLN A 123 5.44 14.75 -10.91
CA GLN A 123 5.55 16.15 -11.27
C GLN A 123 5.23 16.39 -12.75
N ASP A 124 5.79 15.59 -13.67
CA ASP A 124 5.70 15.88 -15.11
C ASP A 124 4.50 15.22 -15.80
N ILE A 125 3.98 14.11 -15.27
CA ILE A 125 2.83 13.40 -15.85
C ILE A 125 1.56 13.74 -15.09
N PHE A 126 1.60 13.74 -13.76
CA PHE A 126 0.42 13.95 -12.92
C PHE A 126 0.29 15.40 -12.41
N HIS A 127 1.26 16.27 -12.68
CA HIS A 127 1.29 17.67 -12.25
C HIS A 127 1.11 17.83 -10.73
N GLN A 128 1.59 16.86 -9.93
CA GLN A 128 1.53 16.87 -8.48
C GLN A 128 2.91 17.17 -7.89
N HIS A 129 3.05 18.31 -7.23
CA HIS A 129 4.35 18.80 -6.75
C HIS A 129 4.81 18.16 -5.44
N ALA A 130 3.90 17.64 -4.61
CA ALA A 130 4.23 16.97 -3.35
C ALA A 130 3.43 15.67 -3.28
N TRP A 131 3.96 14.57 -3.82
CA TRP A 131 3.29 13.27 -3.81
C TRP A 131 4.20 12.20 -3.22
N ARG A 132 3.76 11.59 -2.11
CA ARG A 132 4.45 10.45 -1.52
C ARG A 132 3.75 9.15 -1.88
N GLY A 133 4.36 8.36 -2.75
CA GLY A 133 3.78 7.11 -3.26
C GLY A 133 3.81 5.93 -2.28
N VAL A 134 4.41 6.06 -1.10
CA VAL A 134 4.51 4.98 -0.10
C VAL A 134 3.45 5.19 0.98
N SER A 135 2.26 4.60 0.79
CA SER A 135 1.12 4.79 1.70
C SER A 135 1.36 4.28 3.12
N THR A 136 2.19 3.26 3.31
CA THR A 136 2.55 2.71 4.64
C THR A 136 3.48 3.62 5.43
N ALA A 137 4.11 4.59 4.78
CA ALA A 137 4.91 5.60 5.47
C ALA A 137 4.03 6.66 6.17
N ASP A 138 2.75 6.76 5.80
CA ASP A 138 1.76 7.51 6.55
C ASP A 138 1.25 6.68 7.74
N VAL A 139 1.36 7.29 8.91
CA VAL A 139 0.88 6.76 10.19
C VAL A 139 -0.63 6.50 10.16
N ASN A 140 -1.41 7.29 9.40
CA ASN A 140 -2.84 7.08 9.24
C ASN A 140 -3.18 5.70 8.66
N THR A 141 -2.43 5.24 7.65
CA THR A 141 -2.65 3.93 7.01
C THR A 141 -2.42 2.78 7.99
N THR A 142 -1.31 2.85 8.73
CA THR A 142 -0.94 1.79 9.69
C THR A 142 -1.89 1.75 10.90
N PHE A 143 -2.36 2.91 11.37
CA PHE A 143 -3.42 2.98 12.37
C PHE A 143 -4.75 2.45 11.86
N ALA A 144 -5.17 2.80 10.64
CA ALA A 144 -6.41 2.29 10.07
C ALA A 144 -6.42 0.76 9.97
N LEU A 145 -5.31 0.16 9.51
CA LEU A 145 -5.16 -1.30 9.44
C LEU A 145 -5.18 -1.94 10.83
N SER A 146 -4.41 -1.41 11.78
CA SER A 146 -4.35 -1.97 13.14
C SER A 146 -5.67 -1.83 13.90
N LEU A 147 -6.37 -0.69 13.78
CA LEU A 147 -7.71 -0.50 14.35
C LEU A 147 -8.75 -1.43 13.71
N SER A 148 -8.65 -1.69 12.41
CA SER A 148 -9.53 -2.65 11.73
C SER A 148 -9.31 -4.07 12.25
N VAL A 149 -8.05 -4.51 12.38
CA VAL A 149 -7.71 -5.82 12.97
C VAL A 149 -8.13 -5.90 14.43
N PHE A 150 -7.95 -4.81 15.20
CA PHE A 150 -8.41 -4.73 16.58
C PHE A 150 -9.93 -4.83 16.71
N GLY A 151 -10.68 -4.17 15.83
CA GLY A 151 -12.14 -4.31 15.77
C GLY A 151 -12.57 -5.75 15.45
N LEU A 152 -11.90 -6.42 14.51
CA LEU A 152 -12.13 -7.84 14.22
C LEU A 152 -11.81 -8.72 15.43
N MET A 153 -10.73 -8.43 16.16
CA MET A 153 -10.39 -9.15 17.40
C MET A 153 -11.52 -9.05 18.43
N ILE A 154 -12.07 -7.86 18.65
CA ILE A 154 -13.20 -7.67 19.59
C ILE A 154 -14.45 -8.42 19.11
N PHE A 155 -14.75 -8.37 17.81
CA PHE A 155 -15.95 -9.02 17.26
C PHE A 155 -15.91 -10.56 17.36
N TYR A 156 -14.73 -11.16 17.20
CA TYR A 156 -14.53 -12.62 17.25
C TYR A 156 -14.07 -13.14 18.62
N SER A 157 -13.86 -12.27 19.61
CA SER A 157 -13.57 -12.64 21.00
C SER A 157 -14.81 -13.12 21.73
#